data_AF-A0A3C0QE65-F1
#
_entry.id   AF-A0A3C0QE65-F1
#
_cell.length_a   1.000
_cell.length_b   1.000
_cell.length_c   1.000
_cell.angle_alpha   90.00
_cell.angle_beta   90.00
_cell.angle_gamma   90.00
#
_symmetry.space_group_name_H-M   'P 1'
#
loop_
_entity.id
_entity.type
_entity.pdbx_description
1 polymer ?
#
loop_
_entity_poly.entity_id
_entity_poly.type
_entity_poly.pdbx_seq_one_letter_code
_entity_poly.pdbx_strand_id
1 'polypeptide(L)'
;FLPRGDDNWKVGIVAYWTLFDSGKAKSKTEQSKAKARELLDRLDDMKNIIRTEVTQAGLNLRSAQRRLNVTEHQVAVSEEDYRITKQRYQEHVGTNLDLLDARLALTDSRREFVDALYDIAIAKANLIYAIGSE
;
A
#
# COMPACT_ATOMS: atom_id res chain seq x y z
N PHE A 1 57.44 -6.95 69.07
CA PHE A 1 57.63 -8.09 68.16
C PHE A 1 56.45 -8.10 67.18
N LEU A 2 56.63 -7.66 65.94
CA LEU A 2 55.55 -7.65 64.94
C LEU A 2 55.93 -8.61 63.80
N PRO A 3 55.20 -9.72 63.57
CA PRO A 3 55.33 -10.47 62.34
C PRO A 3 54.53 -9.80 61.21
N ARG A 4 55.08 -9.95 60.03
CA ARG A 4 54.82 -9.25 58.77
C ARG A 4 53.44 -9.53 58.19
N GLY A 5 52.97 -8.60 57.34
CA GLY A 5 51.67 -8.65 56.69
C GLY A 5 51.44 -9.91 55.86
N ASP A 6 50.24 -10.47 56.02
CA ASP A 6 49.75 -11.62 55.28
C ASP A 6 49.21 -11.16 53.91
N ASP A 7 50.10 -10.91 52.95
CA ASP A 7 49.73 -10.76 51.54
C ASP A 7 49.42 -12.14 50.93
N ASN A 8 48.19 -12.59 51.12
CA ASN A 8 47.69 -13.85 50.56
C ASN A 8 46.95 -13.59 49.23
N TRP A 9 47.71 -13.47 48.14
CA TRP A 9 47.15 -13.38 46.80
C TRP A 9 47.00 -14.78 46.20
N LYS A 10 45.83 -15.07 45.62
CA LYS A 10 45.55 -16.33 44.93
C LYS A 10 45.13 -16.02 43.50
N VAL A 11 45.75 -16.71 42.55
CA VAL A 11 45.35 -16.72 41.14
C VAL A 11 44.97 -18.16 40.80
N GLY A 12 43.80 -18.33 40.18
CA GLY A 12 43.29 -19.63 39.76
C GLY A 12 42.77 -19.56 38.33
N ILE A 13 43.01 -20.64 37.56
CA ILE A 13 42.40 -20.85 36.25
C ILE A 13 41.32 -21.91 36.43
N VAL A 14 40.08 -21.57 36.08
CA VAL A 14 38.96 -22.51 36.09
C VAL A 14 38.61 -22.86 34.65
N ALA A 15 38.69 -24.15 34.32
CA ALA A 15 38.23 -24.68 33.04
C ALA A 15 36.93 -25.47 33.26
N TYR A 16 35.92 -25.19 32.46
CA TYR A 16 34.66 -25.93 32.44
C TYR A 16 34.62 -26.83 31.21
N TRP A 17 34.54 -28.14 31.43
CA TRP A 17 34.36 -29.12 30.35
C TRP A 17 33.09 -29.92 30.60
N THR A 18 32.15 -29.87 29.65
CA THR A 18 30.92 -30.69 29.71
C THR A 18 31.16 -31.98 28.96
N LEU A 19 31.34 -33.10 29.68
CA LEU A 19 31.63 -34.41 29.06
C LEU A 19 30.38 -35.07 28.45
N PHE A 20 29.19 -34.77 28.96
CA PHE A 20 27.91 -35.26 28.45
C PHE A 20 26.78 -34.28 28.78
N ASP A 21 26.07 -33.79 27.77
CA ASP A 21 25.02 -32.77 27.92
C ASP A 21 23.62 -33.27 27.53
N SER A 22 23.45 -34.58 27.33
CA SER A 22 22.21 -35.23 26.87
C SER A 22 21.66 -34.66 25.55
N GLY A 23 22.51 -34.06 24.70
CA GLY A 23 22.11 -33.50 23.39
C GLY A 23 21.62 -32.06 23.43
N LYS A 24 21.77 -31.33 24.55
CA LYS A 24 21.37 -29.92 24.68
C LYS A 24 22.04 -29.00 23.66
N ALA A 25 23.34 -29.15 23.41
CA ALA A 25 24.07 -28.38 22.41
C ALA A 25 23.55 -28.63 20.99
N LYS A 26 23.23 -29.88 20.67
CA LYS A 26 22.62 -30.26 19.39
C LYS A 26 21.23 -29.61 19.25
N SER A 27 20.37 -29.73 20.27
CA SER A 27 19.04 -29.10 20.28
C SER A 27 19.13 -27.59 20.14
N LYS A 28 20.07 -26.93 20.83
CA LYS A 28 20.27 -25.48 20.73
C LYS A 28 20.71 -25.03 19.34
N THR A 29 21.57 -25.84 18.70
CA THR A 29 22.03 -25.60 17.33
C THR A 29 20.86 -25.75 16.35
N GLU A 30 20.06 -26.81 16.47
CA GLU A 30 18.89 -27.03 15.62
C GLU A 30 17.82 -25.94 15.83
N GLN A 31 17.58 -25.50 17.06
CA GLN A 31 16.71 -24.35 17.35
C GLN A 31 17.22 -23.08 16.65
N SER A 32 18.52 -22.82 16.70
CA SER A 32 19.12 -21.64 16.08
C SER A 32 19.02 -21.70 14.55
N LYS A 33 19.23 -22.87 13.94
CA LYS A 33 19.01 -23.11 12.50
C LYS A 33 17.54 -22.95 12.11
N ALA A 34 16.60 -23.45 12.92
CA ALA A 34 15.17 -23.28 12.68
C ALA A 34 14.78 -21.81 12.72
N LYS A 35 15.27 -21.05 13.70
CA LYS A 35 15.04 -19.60 13.79
C LYS A 35 15.65 -18.84 12.61
N ALA A 36 16.82 -19.24 12.13
CA ALA A 36 17.41 -18.65 10.94
C ALA A 36 16.55 -18.91 9.68
N ARG A 37 16.01 -20.12 9.51
CA ARG A 37 15.07 -20.45 8.43
C ARG A 37 13.79 -19.62 8.53
N GLU A 38 13.19 -19.54 9.71
CA GLU A 38 12.00 -18.71 9.95
C GLU A 38 12.22 -17.24 9.56
N LEU A 39 13.39 -16.68 9.87
CA LEU A 39 13.73 -15.31 9.48
C LEU A 39 13.89 -15.13 7.97
N LEU A 40 14.41 -16.14 7.27
CA LEU A 40 14.50 -16.13 5.80
C LEU A 40 13.12 -16.23 5.15
N ASP A 41 12.28 -17.13 5.63
CA ASP A 41 10.89 -17.28 5.15
C ASP A 41 10.11 -15.98 5.37
N ARG A 42 10.25 -15.36 6.56
CA ARG A 42 9.62 -14.06 6.86
C ARG A 42 10.12 -12.95 5.94
N LEU A 43 11.40 -12.96 5.56
CA LEU A 43 11.97 -11.99 4.65
C LEU A 43 11.40 -12.17 3.23
N ASP A 44 11.21 -13.40 2.78
CA ASP A 44 10.58 -13.67 1.48
C ASP A 44 9.08 -13.34 1.48
N ASP A 45 8.36 -13.60 2.58
CA ASP A 45 6.99 -13.16 2.76
C ASP A 45 6.86 -11.63 2.67
N MET A 46 7.74 -10.89 3.35
CA MET A 46 7.77 -9.43 3.27
C MET A 46 8.01 -8.93 1.84
N LYS A 47 8.93 -9.55 1.08
CA LYS A 47 9.13 -9.21 -0.34
C LYS A 47 7.88 -9.47 -1.17
N ASN A 48 7.19 -10.57 -0.93
CA ASN A 48 5.96 -10.91 -1.65
C ASN A 48 4.82 -9.94 -1.34
N ILE A 49 4.69 -9.51 -0.09
CA ILE A 49 3.74 -8.47 0.33
C ILE A 49 4.03 -7.16 -0.41
N ILE A 50 5.28 -6.68 -0.37
CA ILE A 50 5.69 -5.44 -1.06
C ILE A 50 5.42 -5.54 -2.57
N ARG A 51 5.78 -6.66 -3.20
CA ARG A 51 5.52 -6.88 -4.63
C ARG A 51 4.02 -6.79 -4.94
N THR A 52 3.18 -7.39 -4.09
CA THR A 52 1.73 -7.39 -4.27
C THR A 52 1.17 -5.98 -4.11
N GLU A 53 1.63 -5.24 -3.11
CA GLU A 53 1.20 -3.86 -2.84
C GLU A 53 1.55 -2.91 -4.00
N VAL A 54 2.79 -2.97 -4.50
CA VAL A 54 3.23 -2.19 -5.68
C VAL A 54 2.41 -2.55 -6.92
N THR A 55 2.17 -3.85 -7.14
CA THR A 55 1.39 -4.33 -8.28
C THR A 55 -0.05 -3.81 -8.21
N GLN A 56 -0.67 -3.88 -7.03
CA GLN A 56 -2.02 -3.41 -6.79
C GLN A 56 -2.12 -1.89 -6.97
N ALA A 57 -1.16 -1.13 -6.43
CA ALA A 57 -1.13 0.32 -6.58
C ALA A 57 -1.01 0.73 -8.07
N GLY A 58 -0.17 0.03 -8.84
CA GLY A 58 -0.02 0.26 -10.27
C GLY A 58 -1.28 -0.10 -11.08
N LEU A 59 -1.98 -1.17 -10.70
CA LEU A 59 -3.27 -1.54 -11.29
C LEU A 59 -4.36 -0.49 -10.98
N ASN A 60 -4.39 0.00 -9.74
CA ASN A 60 -5.34 1.02 -9.30
C ASN A 60 -5.13 2.33 -10.07
N LEU A 61 -3.88 2.77 -10.28
CA LEU A 61 -3.58 3.96 -11.09
C LEU A 61 -4.07 3.80 -12.53
N ARG A 62 -3.82 2.64 -13.16
CA ARG A 62 -4.33 2.37 -14.51
C ARG A 62 -5.86 2.36 -14.56
N SER A 63 -6.51 1.82 -13.54
CA SER A 63 -7.97 1.83 -13.42
C SER A 63 -8.52 3.25 -13.31
N ALA A 64 -7.93 4.09 -12.45
CA ALA A 64 -8.30 5.49 -12.29
C ALA A 64 -8.13 6.28 -13.60
N GLN A 65 -7.06 6.04 -14.36
CA GLN A 65 -6.85 6.66 -15.68
C GLN A 65 -7.92 6.26 -16.70
N ARG A 66 -8.35 4.99 -16.70
CA ARG A 66 -9.47 4.55 -17.55
C ARG A 66 -10.78 5.18 -17.11
N ARG A 67 -11.03 5.28 -15.80
CA ARG A 67 -12.21 5.94 -15.24
C ARG A 67 -12.28 7.39 -15.70
N LEU A 68 -11.18 8.13 -15.65
CA LEU A 68 -11.12 9.51 -16.15
C LEU A 68 -11.56 9.61 -17.61
N ASN A 69 -11.01 8.76 -18.48
CA ASN A 69 -11.36 8.75 -19.89
C ASN A 69 -12.86 8.45 -20.11
N VAL A 70 -13.43 7.51 -19.36
CA VAL A 70 -14.87 7.23 -19.40
C VAL A 70 -15.70 8.45 -18.96
N THR A 71 -15.32 9.09 -17.85
CA THR A 71 -16.03 10.29 -17.35
C THR A 71 -15.91 11.49 -18.29
N GLU A 72 -14.78 11.62 -19.00
CA GLU A 72 -14.58 12.67 -20.01
C GLU A 72 -15.57 12.47 -21.18
N HIS A 73 -15.69 11.23 -21.67
CA HIS A 73 -16.68 10.90 -22.69
C HIS A 73 -18.12 11.10 -22.19
N GLN A 74 -18.40 10.77 -20.93
CA GLN A 74 -19.71 10.98 -20.33
C GLN A 74 -20.10 12.47 -20.30
N VAL A 75 -19.15 13.36 -19.96
CA VAL A 75 -19.37 14.81 -20.02
C VAL A 75 -19.72 15.24 -21.43
N ALA A 76 -18.95 14.81 -22.44
CA ALA A 76 -19.22 15.17 -23.84
C ALA A 76 -20.61 14.72 -24.31
N VAL A 77 -21.04 13.52 -23.91
CA VAL A 77 -22.39 13.01 -24.21
C VAL A 77 -23.47 13.85 -23.51
N SER A 78 -23.31 14.16 -22.23
CA SER A 78 -24.28 14.99 -21.50
C SER A 78 -24.33 16.43 -22.00
N GLU A 79 -23.22 16.98 -22.50
CA GLU A 79 -23.18 18.31 -23.11
C GLU A 79 -24.01 18.36 -24.40
N GLU A 80 -23.89 17.34 -25.24
CA GLU A 80 -24.66 17.24 -26.47
C GLU A 80 -26.16 17.01 -26.20
N ASP A 81 -26.50 16.17 -25.21
CA ASP A 81 -27.89 15.97 -24.79
C ASP A 81 -28.53 17.27 -24.26
N TYR A 82 -27.81 18.00 -23.40
CA TYR A 82 -28.24 19.31 -22.94
C TYR A 82 -28.43 20.29 -24.10
N ARG A 83 -27.53 20.28 -25.10
CA ARG A 83 -27.63 21.14 -26.28
C ARG A 83 -28.89 20.83 -27.10
N ILE A 84 -29.15 19.55 -27.39
CA ILE A 84 -30.32 19.10 -28.16
C ILE A 84 -31.62 19.44 -27.41
N THR A 85 -31.67 19.14 -26.12
CA THR A 85 -32.86 19.38 -25.30
C THR A 85 -33.15 20.86 -25.12
N LYS A 86 -32.11 21.69 -24.96
CA LYS A 86 -32.25 23.15 -24.96
C LYS A 86 -32.81 23.68 -26.27
N GLN A 87 -32.36 23.16 -27.41
CA GLN A 87 -32.89 23.54 -28.71
C GLN A 87 -34.37 23.15 -28.84
N ARG A 88 -34.74 21.92 -28.45
CA ARG A 88 -36.15 21.46 -28.46
C ARG A 88 -37.05 22.33 -27.58
N TYR A 89 -36.57 22.72 -26.40
CA TYR A 89 -37.29 23.62 -25.51
C TYR A 89 -37.51 25.01 -26.15
N GLN A 90 -36.49 25.56 -26.83
CA GLN A 90 -36.59 26.85 -27.53
C GLN A 90 -37.58 26.81 -28.70
N GLU A 91 -37.66 25.68 -29.40
CA GLU A 91 -38.62 25.42 -30.46
C GLU A 91 -40.04 25.07 -29.92
N HIS A 92 -40.26 25.13 -28.61
CA HIS A 92 -41.52 24.78 -27.93
C HIS A 92 -42.00 23.34 -28.18
N VAL A 93 -41.10 22.44 -28.60
CA VAL A 93 -41.36 21.01 -28.83
C VAL A 93 -40.84 20.12 -27.69
N GLY A 94 -40.17 20.71 -26.69
CA GLY A 94 -39.69 20.04 -25.48
C GLY A 94 -40.18 20.75 -24.21
N THR A 95 -40.16 20.05 -23.07
CA THR A 95 -40.64 20.60 -21.81
C THR A 95 -39.52 21.26 -20.99
N ASN A 96 -39.88 22.13 -20.05
CA ASN A 96 -38.92 22.70 -19.10
C ASN A 96 -38.29 21.62 -18.20
N LEU A 97 -39.06 20.57 -17.88
CA LEU A 97 -38.60 19.44 -17.08
C LEU A 97 -37.47 18.69 -17.80
N ASP A 98 -37.63 18.37 -19.08
CA ASP A 98 -36.58 17.72 -19.88
C ASP A 98 -35.28 18.53 -19.86
N LEU A 99 -35.38 19.86 -19.97
CA LEU A 99 -34.22 20.76 -19.94
C LEU A 99 -33.53 20.77 -18.57
N LEU A 100 -34.30 20.72 -17.48
CA LEU A 100 -33.76 20.65 -16.13
C LEU A 100 -33.07 19.30 -15.89
N ASP A 101 -33.66 18.21 -16.34
CA ASP A 101 -33.10 16.86 -16.21
C ASP A 101 -31.77 16.73 -16.99
N ALA A 102 -31.74 17.21 -18.25
CA ALA A 102 -30.50 17.23 -19.05
C ALA A 102 -29.40 18.10 -18.42
N ARG A 103 -29.78 19.24 -17.81
CA ARG A 103 -28.84 20.10 -17.09
C ARG A 103 -28.30 19.44 -15.82
N LEU A 104 -29.15 18.72 -15.09
CA LEU A 104 -28.75 17.97 -13.90
C LEU A 104 -27.77 16.87 -14.29
N ALA A 105 -28.09 16.08 -15.32
CA ALA A 105 -27.22 15.03 -15.84
C ALA A 105 -25.84 15.56 -16.28
N LEU A 106 -25.79 16.72 -16.94
CA LEU A 106 -24.53 17.38 -17.28
C LEU A 106 -23.74 17.86 -16.05
N THR A 107 -24.44 18.33 -15.02
CA THR A 107 -23.79 18.77 -13.78
C THR A 107 -23.18 17.57 -13.04
N ASP A 108 -23.91 16.46 -12.99
CA ASP A 108 -23.46 15.22 -12.36
C ASP A 108 -22.29 14.60 -13.11
N SER A 109 -22.31 14.53 -14.45
CA SER A 109 -21.19 14.00 -15.23
C SER A 109 -19.92 14.84 -15.08
N ARG A 110 -20.05 16.18 -15.02
CA ARG A 110 -18.92 17.07 -14.73
C ARG A 110 -18.36 16.86 -13.33
N ARG A 111 -19.22 16.63 -12.35
CA ARG A 111 -18.80 16.29 -10.98
C ARG A 111 -18.03 14.97 -10.97
N GLU A 112 -18.55 13.92 -11.63
CA GLU A 112 -17.87 12.63 -11.71
C GLU A 112 -16.50 12.72 -12.40
N PHE A 113 -16.36 13.55 -13.43
CA PHE A 113 -15.08 13.81 -14.08
C PHE A 113 -14.08 14.46 -13.11
N VAL A 114 -14.51 15.43 -12.30
CA VAL A 114 -13.67 16.05 -11.28
C VAL A 114 -13.28 15.03 -10.20
N ASP A 115 -14.21 14.20 -9.74
CA ASP A 115 -13.93 13.13 -8.78
C ASP A 115 -12.89 12.14 -9.35
N ALA A 116 -12.99 11.78 -10.63
CA ALA A 116 -12.02 10.90 -11.31
C ALA A 116 -10.62 11.53 -11.46
N LEU A 117 -10.50 12.86 -11.59
CA LEU A 117 -9.21 13.55 -11.57
C LEU A 117 -8.53 13.41 -10.19
N TYR A 118 -9.29 13.56 -9.11
CA TYR A 118 -8.78 13.37 -7.76
C TYR A 118 -8.33 11.92 -7.51
N ASP A 119 -9.09 10.94 -8.01
CA ASP A 119 -8.74 9.53 -7.88
C ASP A 119 -7.38 9.20 -8.52
N ILE A 120 -7.04 9.81 -9.66
CA ILE A 120 -5.71 9.64 -10.27
C ILE A 120 -4.62 10.20 -9.37
N ALA A 121 -4.84 11.37 -8.78
CA ALA A 121 -3.86 11.99 -7.89
C ALA A 121 -3.59 11.11 -6.67
N ILE A 122 -4.65 10.57 -6.04
CA ILE A 122 -4.57 9.64 -4.92
C ILE A 122 -3.88 8.34 -5.34
N ALA A 123 -4.29 7.75 -6.46
CA ALA A 123 -3.70 6.50 -6.95
C ALA A 123 -2.21 6.65 -7.29
N LYS A 124 -1.81 7.82 -7.80
CA LYS A 124 -0.39 8.14 -8.05
C LYS A 124 0.38 8.28 -6.74
N ALA A 125 -0.17 8.97 -5.74
CA ALA A 125 0.45 9.09 -4.42
C ALA A 125 0.61 7.71 -3.75
N ASN A 126 -0.40 6.85 -3.83
CA ASN A 126 -0.35 5.49 -3.29
C ASN A 126 0.70 4.63 -4.00
N LEU A 127 0.87 4.79 -5.32
CA LEU A 127 1.94 4.10 -6.04
C LEU A 127 3.33 4.57 -5.60
N ILE A 128 3.53 5.88 -5.47
CA ILE A 128 4.78 6.49 -4.98
C ILE A 128 5.12 5.97 -3.58
N TYR A 129 4.12 5.91 -2.70
CA TYR A 129 4.28 5.35 -1.36
C TYR A 129 4.64 3.85 -1.40
N ALA A 130 3.93 3.06 -2.22
CA ALA A 130 4.17 1.61 -2.32
C ALA A 130 5.56 1.26 -2.88
N ILE A 131 6.12 2.07 -3.78
CA ILE A 131 7.49 1.87 -4.30
C ILE A 131 8.58 2.36 -3.33
N GLY A 132 8.20 2.99 -2.21
CA GLY A 132 9.13 3.43 -1.17
C GLY A 132 9.87 4.73 -1.49
N SER A 133 9.38 5.51 -2.46
CA SER A 133 9.88 6.87 -2.68
C SER A 133 9.15 7.83 -1.73
N GLU A 134 9.89 8.41 -0.78
CA GLU A 134 9.46 9.56 0.03
C GLU A 134 9.09 10.78 -0.85
#